data_AF-A0A2D7DF51-F1
#
_entry.id   AF-A0A2D7DF51-F1
#
_cell.length_a   1.000
_cell.length_b   1.000
_cell.length_c   1.000
_cell.angle_alpha   90.00
_cell.angle_beta   90.00
_cell.angle_gamma   90.00
#
_symmetry.space_group_name_H-M   'P 1'
#
loop_
_entity.id
_entity.type
_entity.pdbx_description
1 polymer ?
#
loop_
_entity_poly.entity_id
_entity_poly.type
_entity_poly.pdbx_seq_one_letter_code
_entity_poly.pdbx_strand_id
1 'polypeptide(L)'
;MPNLKFQALLPYISKERLTRFDDALQQRTRRLCMVLENVYQSRNASAVMRSCDGMGIQDVHLIEDINPWVFNRGVSKGTPSWLTLHRYTNTQNPTASCIQALRSSGYKIAVTSPHVNGYEAQTLPIDHPVAVVMGTEFKGASERMLEAADYHVFIPMRGMAESLNISVAAGMIMHRIMENIHKLPLEEWQLTAGEKEALLLDWALKSVKKSDAILKHLEL
;
A
#
# COMPACT_ATOMS: atom_id res chain seq x y z
N MET A 1 5.49 -2.32 -27.23
CA MET A 1 6.31 -1.18 -27.70
C MET A 1 6.56 -0.30 -26.50
N PRO A 2 7.74 0.32 -26.35
CA PRO A 2 8.03 1.11 -25.16
C PRO A 2 7.07 2.31 -25.07
N ASN A 3 6.58 2.60 -23.88
CA ASN A 3 5.70 3.73 -23.62
C ASN A 3 6.30 5.07 -24.13
N LEU A 4 5.68 5.66 -25.16
CA LEU A 4 6.15 6.90 -25.79
C LEU A 4 6.23 8.08 -24.81
N LYS A 5 5.32 8.14 -23.82
CA LYS A 5 5.35 9.18 -22.78
C LYS A 5 6.57 9.05 -21.91
N PHE A 6 6.91 7.82 -21.51
CA PHE A 6 8.11 7.59 -20.71
C PHE A 6 9.37 7.97 -21.49
N GLN A 7 9.45 7.58 -22.77
CA GLN A 7 10.57 7.96 -23.64
C GLN A 7 10.76 9.48 -23.75
N ALA A 8 9.66 10.24 -23.87
CA ALA A 8 9.69 11.70 -23.92
C ALA A 8 10.21 12.33 -22.61
N LEU A 9 10.06 11.64 -21.48
CA LEU A 9 10.50 12.11 -20.16
C LEU A 9 11.93 11.70 -19.82
N LEU A 10 12.49 10.65 -20.45
CA LEU A 10 13.84 10.13 -20.19
C LEU A 10 14.94 11.20 -20.16
N PRO A 11 14.99 12.19 -21.09
CA PRO A 11 16.04 13.22 -21.08
C PRO A 11 16.04 14.11 -19.81
N TYR A 12 14.94 14.13 -19.06
CA TYR A 12 14.75 14.95 -17.87
C TYR A 12 14.98 14.18 -16.56
N ILE A 13 15.37 12.90 -16.64
CA ILE A 13 15.58 12.03 -15.50
C ILE A 13 17.06 11.64 -15.44
N SER A 14 17.69 11.81 -14.27
CA SER A 14 19.10 11.45 -14.11
C SER A 14 19.30 9.93 -14.16
N LYS A 15 20.50 9.48 -14.55
CA LYS A 15 20.84 8.05 -14.59
C LYS A 15 20.69 7.40 -13.22
N GLU A 16 21.12 8.08 -12.16
CA GLU A 16 21.01 7.58 -10.78
C GLU A 16 19.55 7.39 -10.37
N ARG A 17 18.65 8.26 -10.86
CA ARG A 17 17.21 8.13 -10.61
C ARG A 17 16.62 6.95 -11.36
N LEU A 18 17.01 6.74 -12.62
CA LEU A 18 16.57 5.60 -13.42
C LEU A 18 17.02 4.27 -12.81
N THR A 19 18.28 4.16 -12.40
CA THR A 19 18.79 2.96 -11.70
C THR A 19 17.97 2.68 -10.44
N ARG A 20 17.66 3.71 -9.64
CA ARG A 20 16.80 3.54 -8.46
C ARG A 20 15.37 3.12 -8.79
N PHE A 21 14.82 3.54 -9.93
CA PHE A 21 13.51 3.06 -10.37
C PHE A 21 13.58 1.57 -10.72
N ASP A 22 14.57 1.18 -11.51
CA ASP A 22 14.74 -0.21 -11.92
C ASP A 22 14.94 -1.14 -10.71
N ASP A 23 15.84 -0.76 -9.78
CA ASP A 23 16.10 -1.52 -8.55
C ASP A 23 14.82 -1.69 -7.71
N ALA A 24 14.06 -0.61 -7.51
CA ALA A 24 12.83 -0.65 -6.74
C ALA A 24 11.73 -1.48 -7.44
N LEU A 25 11.57 -1.35 -8.77
CA LEU A 25 10.56 -2.09 -9.54
C LEU A 25 10.76 -3.60 -9.48
N GLN A 26 12.00 -4.09 -9.39
CA GLN A 26 12.27 -5.52 -9.22
C GLN A 26 11.86 -6.05 -7.84
N GLN A 27 11.67 -5.18 -6.86
CA GLN A 27 11.29 -5.56 -5.50
C GLN A 27 9.83 -5.22 -5.17
N ARG A 28 9.05 -4.73 -6.14
CA ARG A 28 7.64 -4.40 -5.91
C ARG A 28 6.74 -5.62 -5.97
N THR A 29 5.74 -5.63 -5.09
CA THR A 29 4.68 -6.62 -5.06
C THR A 29 3.30 -5.99 -4.92
N ARG A 30 2.31 -6.72 -5.45
CA ARG A 30 0.87 -6.53 -5.21
C ARG A 30 0.24 -7.71 -4.47
N ARG A 31 1.01 -8.69 -4.01
CA ARG A 31 0.50 -9.80 -3.20
C ARG A 31 0.07 -9.35 -1.80
N LEU A 32 0.55 -8.21 -1.35
CA LEU A 32 0.15 -7.56 -0.11
C LEU A 32 -0.21 -6.11 -0.42
N CYS A 33 -1.33 -5.62 0.11
CA CYS A 33 -1.63 -4.20 0.19
C CYS A 33 -2.09 -3.83 1.60
N MET A 34 -1.94 -2.56 1.97
CA MET A 34 -2.40 -2.07 3.27
C MET A 34 -3.68 -1.25 3.11
N VAL A 35 -4.63 -1.46 4.01
CA VAL A 35 -5.83 -0.64 4.13
C VAL A 35 -5.77 0.09 5.46
N LEU A 36 -5.85 1.43 5.42
CA LEU A 36 -5.85 2.29 6.58
C LEU A 36 -7.24 2.88 6.73
N GLU A 37 -8.02 2.37 7.68
CA GLU A 37 -9.39 2.78 7.91
C GLU A 37 -9.47 3.85 8.99
N ASN A 38 -9.78 5.09 8.59
CA ASN A 38 -10.02 6.23 9.49
C ASN A 38 -8.91 6.44 10.53
N VAL A 39 -7.65 6.25 10.13
CA VAL A 39 -6.48 6.50 10.98
C VAL A 39 -6.48 7.95 11.45
N TYR A 40 -6.57 8.15 12.76
CA TYR A 40 -6.76 9.46 13.37
C TYR A 40 -5.53 10.35 13.18
N GLN A 41 -4.33 9.80 13.43
CA GLN A 41 -3.10 10.58 13.29
C GLN A 41 -2.48 10.36 11.90
N SER A 42 -2.53 11.38 11.04
CA SER A 42 -1.91 11.33 9.68
C SER A 42 -0.42 10.95 9.68
N ARG A 43 0.30 11.20 10.78
CA ARG A 43 1.70 10.76 10.96
C ARG A 43 1.83 9.23 11.00
N ASN A 44 0.87 8.53 11.60
CA ASN A 44 0.86 7.08 11.67
C ASN A 44 0.64 6.50 10.28
N ALA A 45 -0.35 7.00 9.54
CA ALA A 45 -0.59 6.60 8.15
C ALA A 45 0.66 6.85 7.27
N SER A 46 1.30 8.01 7.44
CA SER A 46 2.55 8.34 6.73
C SER A 46 3.70 7.40 7.07
N ALA A 47 3.80 6.95 8.33
CA ALA A 47 4.80 5.98 8.76
C ALA A 47 4.52 4.58 8.18
N VAL A 48 3.24 4.16 8.14
CA VAL A 48 2.86 2.90 7.49
C VAL A 48 3.19 2.92 6.00
N MET A 49 2.87 4.00 5.29
CA MET A 49 3.25 4.17 3.86
C MET A 49 4.77 4.08 3.68
N ARG A 50 5.54 4.70 4.58
CA ARG A 50 7.01 4.60 4.53
C ARG A 50 7.50 3.17 4.68
N SER A 51 6.87 2.40 5.57
CA SER A 51 7.16 0.97 5.72
C SER A 51 6.72 0.16 4.49
N CYS A 52 5.58 0.49 3.86
CA CYS A 52 5.14 -0.16 2.61
C CYS A 52 6.20 -0.03 1.52
N ASP A 53 6.64 1.20 1.26
CA ASP A 53 7.67 1.51 0.26
C ASP A 53 8.98 0.79 0.56
N GLY A 54 9.45 0.84 1.81
CA GLY A 54 10.68 0.17 2.22
C GLY A 54 10.62 -1.37 2.13
N MET A 55 9.43 -1.95 2.15
CA MET A 55 9.21 -3.40 2.06
C MET A 55 8.74 -3.85 0.66
N GLY A 56 8.68 -2.97 -0.33
CA GLY A 56 8.26 -3.34 -1.68
C GLY A 56 6.74 -3.42 -1.90
N ILE A 57 5.92 -3.07 -0.91
CA ILE A 57 4.45 -3.06 -1.04
C ILE A 57 4.02 -1.84 -1.87
N GLN A 58 3.30 -2.07 -2.97
CA GLN A 58 2.99 -1.01 -3.92
C GLN A 58 1.71 -0.24 -3.58
N ASP A 59 0.66 -0.92 -3.12
CA ASP A 59 -0.69 -0.36 -3.01
C ASP A 59 -1.08 -0.09 -1.55
N VAL A 60 -1.61 1.12 -1.31
CA VAL A 60 -2.16 1.54 -0.02
C VAL A 60 -3.54 2.15 -0.23
N HIS A 61 -4.52 1.58 0.46
CA HIS A 61 -5.90 2.04 0.47
C HIS A 61 -6.14 2.91 1.71
N LEU A 62 -6.72 4.10 1.49
CA LEU A 62 -7.02 5.07 2.55
C LEU A 62 -8.53 5.29 2.59
N ILE A 63 -9.17 4.79 3.63
CA ILE A 63 -10.58 5.10 3.91
C ILE A 63 -10.59 6.32 4.84
N GLU A 64 -11.09 7.43 4.32
CA GLU A 64 -10.93 8.77 4.90
C GLU A 64 -12.30 9.42 5.14
N ASP A 65 -13.24 8.63 5.67
CA ASP A 65 -14.63 9.01 5.91
C ASP A 65 -14.77 10.01 7.06
N ILE A 66 -14.00 9.78 8.13
CA ILE A 66 -14.01 10.60 9.36
C ILE A 66 -12.71 11.40 9.48
N ASN A 67 -11.57 10.75 9.24
CA ASN A 67 -10.24 11.33 9.43
C ASN A 67 -9.51 11.43 8.09
N PRO A 68 -9.55 12.59 7.41
CA PRO A 68 -8.80 12.76 6.18
C PRO A 68 -7.30 12.77 6.45
N TRP A 69 -6.55 12.02 5.64
CA TRP A 69 -5.10 12.02 5.67
C TRP A 69 -4.56 13.33 5.07
N VAL A 70 -3.70 13.97 5.85
CA VAL A 70 -2.97 15.18 5.45
C VAL A 70 -1.51 14.81 5.19
N PHE A 71 -1.07 15.03 3.97
CA PHE A 71 0.31 14.77 3.58
C PHE A 71 1.28 15.62 4.40
N ASN A 72 2.25 14.95 5.04
CA ASN A 72 3.36 15.60 5.73
C ASN A 72 4.70 15.08 5.21
N ARG A 73 5.47 15.95 4.55
CA ARG A 73 6.77 15.60 3.98
C ARG A 73 7.84 15.25 5.03
N GLY A 74 7.76 15.81 6.23
CA GLY A 74 8.72 15.56 7.31
C GLY A 74 8.69 14.11 7.80
N VAL A 75 7.50 13.52 7.87
CA VAL A 75 7.29 12.12 8.31
C VAL A 75 7.46 11.14 7.16
N SER A 76 6.79 11.41 6.04
CA SER A 76 6.74 10.51 4.90
C SER A 76 8.00 10.53 4.02
N LYS A 77 8.85 11.56 4.16
CA LYS A 77 10.06 11.77 3.34
C LYS A 77 9.82 11.74 1.82
N GLY A 78 8.58 11.98 1.37
CA GLY A 78 8.19 11.94 -0.04
C GLY A 78 7.86 10.55 -0.58
N THR A 79 7.85 9.52 0.27
CA THR A 79 7.49 8.16 -0.08
C THR A 79 6.10 7.99 -0.76
N PRO A 80 5.05 8.74 -0.38
CA PRO A 80 3.75 8.66 -1.03
C PRO A 80 3.78 8.84 -2.55
N SER A 81 4.82 9.49 -3.10
CA SER A 81 5.02 9.60 -4.55
C SER A 81 5.31 8.25 -5.24
N TRP A 82 5.87 7.27 -4.53
CA TRP A 82 6.31 5.98 -5.10
C TRP A 82 5.30 4.85 -4.89
N LEU A 83 4.23 5.12 -4.13
CA LEU A 83 3.13 4.21 -3.87
C LEU A 83 1.95 4.52 -4.78
N THR A 84 1.08 3.53 -4.95
CA THR A 84 -0.24 3.70 -5.54
C THR A 84 -1.23 3.90 -4.40
N LEU A 85 -1.73 5.13 -4.25
CA LEU A 85 -2.69 5.48 -3.19
C LEU A 85 -4.12 5.44 -3.72
N HIS A 86 -4.94 4.57 -3.14
CA HIS A 86 -6.37 4.46 -3.43
C HIS A 86 -7.15 5.18 -2.32
N ARG A 87 -7.64 6.38 -2.60
CA ARG A 87 -8.31 7.24 -1.60
C ARG A 87 -9.81 7.17 -1.71
N TYR A 88 -10.48 6.91 -0.59
CA TYR A 88 -11.94 6.82 -0.49
C TYR A 88 -12.44 7.94 0.43
N THR A 89 -12.70 9.13 -0.15
CA THR A 89 -13.07 10.37 0.58
C THR A 89 -14.45 10.93 0.22
N ASN A 90 -15.06 10.52 -0.90
CA ASN A 90 -16.23 11.18 -1.49
C ASN A 90 -17.27 10.19 -2.03
N THR A 91 -17.49 9.09 -1.33
CA THR A 91 -18.53 8.11 -1.71
C THR A 91 -19.59 8.07 -0.61
N GLN A 92 -20.82 7.66 -0.93
CA GLN A 92 -21.85 7.46 0.09
C GLN A 92 -21.41 6.45 1.17
N ASN A 93 -20.49 5.55 0.82
CA ASN A 93 -19.98 4.52 1.71
C ASN A 93 -18.51 4.17 1.35
N PRO A 94 -17.53 4.91 1.90
CA PRO A 94 -16.11 4.72 1.60
C PRO A 94 -15.59 3.32 1.93
N THR A 95 -15.98 2.77 3.08
CA THR A 95 -15.59 1.41 3.48
C THR A 95 -16.11 0.36 2.49
N ALA A 96 -17.39 0.42 2.10
CA ALA A 96 -17.95 -0.52 1.13
C ALA A 96 -17.29 -0.42 -0.25
N SER A 97 -16.98 0.80 -0.70
CA SER A 97 -16.29 1.04 -1.96
C SER A 97 -14.88 0.42 -1.96
N CYS A 98 -14.17 0.54 -0.83
CA CYS A 98 -12.87 -0.10 -0.65
C CYS A 98 -12.97 -1.63 -0.69
N ILE A 99 -13.91 -2.21 0.07
CA ILE A 99 -14.16 -3.65 0.09
C ILE A 99 -14.44 -4.15 -1.34
N GLN A 100 -15.32 -3.49 -2.08
CA GLN A 100 -15.66 -3.88 -3.44
C GLN A 100 -14.45 -3.84 -4.38
N ALA A 101 -13.63 -2.79 -4.30
CA ALA A 101 -12.43 -2.65 -5.13
C ALA A 101 -11.40 -3.76 -4.84
N LEU A 102 -11.20 -4.10 -3.57
CA LEU A 102 -10.31 -5.18 -3.13
C LEU A 102 -10.80 -6.53 -3.64
N ARG A 103 -12.09 -6.84 -3.46
CA ARG A 103 -12.70 -8.09 -3.94
C ARG A 103 -12.62 -8.23 -5.45
N SER A 104 -12.89 -7.16 -6.18
CA SER A 104 -12.81 -7.14 -7.65
C SER A 104 -11.39 -7.36 -8.16
N SER A 105 -10.39 -6.98 -7.35
CA SER A 105 -8.97 -7.21 -7.62
C SER A 105 -8.45 -8.55 -7.09
N GLY A 106 -9.32 -9.42 -6.58
CA GLY A 106 -8.98 -10.77 -6.12
C GLY A 106 -8.35 -10.85 -4.73
N TYR A 107 -8.38 -9.77 -3.94
CA TYR A 107 -7.81 -9.78 -2.60
C TYR A 107 -8.71 -10.53 -1.59
N LYS A 108 -8.04 -11.25 -0.69
CA LYS A 108 -8.58 -11.63 0.61
C LYS A 108 -8.35 -10.49 1.61
N ILE A 109 -9.33 -10.20 2.44
CA ILE A 109 -9.31 -9.12 3.41
C ILE A 109 -8.96 -9.70 4.78
N ALA A 110 -7.81 -9.29 5.32
CA ALA A 110 -7.33 -9.68 6.65
C ALA A 110 -7.44 -8.48 7.60
N VAL A 111 -8.36 -8.53 8.57
CA VAL A 111 -8.59 -7.41 9.49
C VAL A 111 -7.78 -7.60 10.77
N THR A 112 -7.02 -6.58 11.17
CA THR A 112 -6.28 -6.65 12.42
C THR A 112 -7.23 -6.59 13.61
N SER A 113 -7.18 -7.58 14.51
CA SER A 113 -7.92 -7.53 15.76
C SER A 113 -7.23 -8.32 16.88
N PRO A 114 -6.98 -7.73 18.06
CA PRO A 114 -6.34 -8.42 19.18
C PRO A 114 -7.26 -9.40 19.93
N HIS A 115 -8.58 -9.36 19.67
CA HIS A 115 -9.58 -10.05 20.50
C HIS A 115 -10.33 -11.19 19.78
N VAL A 116 -9.86 -11.60 18.60
CA VAL A 116 -10.57 -12.57 17.76
C VAL A 116 -9.66 -13.75 17.47
N ASN A 117 -10.23 -14.95 17.45
CA ASN A 117 -9.55 -16.12 16.91
C ASN A 117 -9.16 -15.82 15.46
N GLY A 118 -7.88 -15.83 15.18
CA GLY A 118 -7.32 -15.47 13.88
C GLY A 118 -5.95 -16.08 13.69
N TYR A 119 -5.26 -15.61 12.66
CA TYR A 119 -3.90 -16.01 12.36
C TYR A 119 -2.91 -15.07 13.04
N GLU A 120 -1.81 -15.62 13.55
CA GLU A 120 -0.64 -14.79 13.73
C GLU A 120 -0.15 -14.32 12.37
N ALA A 121 0.42 -13.13 12.28
CA ALA A 121 0.89 -12.58 11.00
C ALA A 121 1.84 -13.52 10.21
N GLN A 122 2.57 -14.39 10.92
CA GLN A 122 3.48 -15.37 10.30
C GLN A 122 2.76 -16.57 9.66
N THR A 123 1.56 -16.90 10.13
CA THR A 123 0.80 -18.08 9.67
C THR A 123 -0.42 -17.70 8.84
N LEU A 124 -0.60 -16.41 8.54
CA LEU A 124 -1.68 -15.92 7.68
C LEU A 124 -1.57 -16.58 6.28
N PRO A 125 -2.65 -17.15 5.73
CA PRO A 125 -2.65 -17.69 4.38
C PRO A 125 -2.32 -16.62 3.34
N ILE A 126 -1.44 -16.96 2.40
CA ILE A 126 -0.99 -16.11 1.28
C ILE A 126 -1.17 -16.81 -0.07
N ASP A 127 -2.11 -17.76 -0.14
CA ASP A 127 -2.56 -18.43 -1.36
C ASP A 127 -3.21 -17.46 -2.36
N HIS A 128 -3.77 -16.36 -1.84
CA HIS A 128 -4.27 -15.22 -2.62
C HIS A 128 -3.53 -13.93 -2.25
N PRO A 129 -3.61 -12.87 -3.07
CA PRO A 129 -3.26 -11.53 -2.62
C PRO A 129 -4.05 -11.15 -1.36
N VAL A 130 -3.39 -10.51 -0.39
CA VAL A 130 -4.00 -10.15 0.90
C VAL A 130 -3.98 -8.64 1.11
N ALA A 131 -5.13 -8.10 1.52
CA ALA A 131 -5.31 -6.73 1.96
C ALA A 131 -5.38 -6.72 3.48
N VAL A 132 -4.35 -6.19 4.15
CA VAL A 132 -4.32 -6.11 5.61
C VAL A 132 -4.93 -4.78 6.05
N VAL A 133 -5.97 -4.86 6.87
CA VAL A 133 -6.72 -3.68 7.34
C VAL A 133 -6.30 -3.29 8.74
N MET A 134 -5.76 -2.09 8.85
CA MET A 134 -5.50 -1.40 10.11
C MET A 134 -6.66 -0.43 10.39
N GLY A 135 -7.39 -0.67 11.47
CA GLY A 135 -8.48 0.21 11.90
C GLY A 135 -8.01 1.48 12.61
N THR A 136 -8.96 2.30 13.07
CA THR A 136 -8.68 3.52 13.84
C THR A 136 -8.10 3.19 15.22
N GLU A 137 -7.24 4.08 15.74
CA GLU A 137 -6.54 3.89 17.02
C GLU A 137 -7.47 3.72 18.23
N PHE A 138 -8.72 4.19 18.16
CA PHE A 138 -9.66 4.18 19.27
C PHE A 138 -10.59 2.97 19.29
N LYS A 139 -11.11 2.58 18.12
CA LYS A 139 -12.18 1.59 17.99
C LYS A 139 -11.77 0.35 17.19
N GLY A 140 -10.57 0.34 16.61
CA GLY A 140 -10.18 -0.68 15.64
C GLY A 140 -10.93 -0.53 14.32
N ALA A 141 -11.12 -1.63 13.60
CA ALA A 141 -11.82 -1.64 12.32
C ALA A 141 -13.33 -1.50 12.52
N SER A 142 -14.02 -0.95 11.53
CA SER A 142 -15.48 -0.82 11.54
C SER A 142 -16.17 -2.19 11.50
N GLU A 143 -17.40 -2.26 12.02
CA GLU A 143 -18.23 -3.50 11.96
C GLU A 143 -18.35 -4.02 10.53
N ARG A 144 -18.60 -3.13 9.57
CA ARG A 144 -18.66 -3.47 8.14
C ARG A 144 -17.37 -4.12 7.65
N MET A 145 -16.22 -3.62 8.09
CA MET A 145 -14.93 -4.19 7.69
C MET A 145 -14.70 -5.54 8.35
N LEU A 146 -15.08 -5.70 9.63
CA LEU A 146 -15.03 -6.96 10.36
C LEU A 146 -15.94 -8.04 9.72
N GLU A 147 -17.16 -7.68 9.33
CA GLU A 147 -18.09 -8.56 8.63
C GLU A 147 -17.58 -8.99 7.25
N ALA A 148 -16.80 -8.14 6.57
CA ALA A 148 -16.22 -8.42 5.27
C ALA A 148 -14.89 -9.18 5.33
N ALA A 149 -14.35 -9.45 6.53
CA ALA A 149 -13.07 -10.11 6.71
C ALA A 149 -13.11 -11.57 6.25
N ASP A 150 -12.14 -11.99 5.44
CA ASP A 150 -11.86 -13.42 5.24
C ASP A 150 -11.06 -13.97 6.41
N TYR A 151 -10.16 -13.15 6.95
CA TYR A 151 -9.24 -13.52 8.01
C TYR A 151 -9.19 -12.43 9.08
N HIS A 152 -8.98 -12.85 10.32
CA HIS A 152 -8.47 -11.98 11.36
C HIS A 152 -6.98 -12.22 11.53
N VAL A 153 -6.20 -11.15 11.70
CA VAL A 153 -4.76 -11.23 11.96
C VAL A 153 -4.42 -10.50 13.24
N PHE A 154 -3.51 -11.06 14.03
CA PHE A 154 -3.08 -10.44 15.27
C PHE A 154 -1.58 -10.60 15.52
N ILE A 155 -1.07 -9.80 16.45
CA ILE A 155 0.26 -9.93 17.03
C ILE A 155 0.07 -10.41 18.47
N PRO A 156 0.68 -11.54 18.89
CA PRO A 156 0.59 -11.99 20.26
C PRO A 156 1.11 -10.95 21.25
N MET A 157 0.24 -10.47 22.15
CA MET A 157 0.59 -9.56 23.22
C MET A 157 0.91 -10.37 24.49
N ARG A 158 2.11 -10.19 25.04
CA ARG A 158 2.60 -10.92 26.24
C ARG A 158 2.83 -10.01 27.45
N GLY A 159 2.40 -8.76 27.38
CA GLY A 159 2.53 -7.76 28.44
C GLY A 159 1.18 -7.17 28.84
N MET A 160 1.20 -6.09 29.61
CA MET A 160 -0.02 -5.42 30.09
C MET A 160 -0.73 -4.59 29.01
N ALA A 161 -0.03 -4.19 27.95
CA ALA A 161 -0.63 -3.43 26.87
C ALA A 161 -1.53 -4.34 26.01
N GLU A 162 -2.73 -3.86 25.69
CA GLU A 162 -3.71 -4.58 24.86
C GLU A 162 -3.38 -4.54 23.37
N SER A 163 -2.63 -3.52 22.94
CA SER A 163 -2.24 -3.33 21.54
C SER A 163 -0.94 -2.53 21.41
N LEU A 164 -0.37 -2.57 20.20
CA LEU A 164 0.77 -1.75 19.80
C LEU A 164 0.29 -0.49 19.08
N ASN A 165 1.19 0.52 18.99
CA ASN A 165 0.97 1.63 18.07
C ASN A 165 0.72 1.10 16.64
N ILE A 166 -0.27 1.65 15.95
CA ILE A 166 -0.69 1.21 14.61
C ILE A 166 0.46 1.10 13.60
N SER A 167 1.41 2.04 13.60
CA SER A 167 2.54 2.01 12.66
C SER A 167 3.53 0.91 12.98
N VAL A 168 3.71 0.60 14.27
CA VAL A 168 4.55 -0.51 14.76
C VAL A 168 3.88 -1.84 14.42
N ALA A 169 2.59 -1.97 14.72
CA ALA A 169 1.83 -3.18 14.43
C ALA A 169 1.80 -3.48 12.92
N ALA A 170 1.50 -2.48 12.09
CA ALA A 170 1.54 -2.61 10.64
C ALA A 170 2.93 -3.03 10.14
N GLY A 171 4.01 -2.40 10.65
CA GLY A 171 5.38 -2.76 10.29
C GLY A 171 5.72 -4.22 10.61
N MET A 172 5.35 -4.70 11.80
CA MET A 172 5.58 -6.10 12.21
C MET A 172 4.77 -7.09 11.37
N ILE A 173 3.50 -6.78 11.08
CA ILE A 173 2.63 -7.62 10.26
C ILE A 173 3.16 -7.69 8.82
N MET A 174 3.44 -6.53 8.21
CA MET A 174 3.98 -6.46 6.85
C MET A 174 5.29 -7.24 6.74
N HIS A 175 6.22 -7.07 7.70
CA HIS A 175 7.49 -7.76 7.66
C HIS A 175 7.32 -9.28 7.65
N ARG A 176 6.51 -9.83 8.55
CA ARG A 176 6.25 -11.28 8.67
C ARG A 176 5.54 -11.85 7.44
N ILE A 177 4.56 -11.14 6.89
CA ILE A 177 3.86 -11.59 5.68
C ILE A 177 4.80 -11.53 4.47
N MET A 178 5.59 -10.46 4.34
CA MET A 178 6.56 -10.31 3.25
C MET A 178 7.65 -11.38 3.28
N GLU A 179 8.10 -11.82 4.47
CA GLU A 179 9.01 -12.97 4.59
C GLU A 179 8.42 -14.24 3.96
N ASN A 180 7.11 -14.45 4.04
CA ASN A 180 6.45 -15.58 3.39
C ASN A 180 6.22 -15.35 1.90
N ILE A 181 5.84 -14.13 1.49
CA ILE A 181 5.66 -13.77 0.08
C ILE A 181 6.97 -13.97 -0.70
N HIS A 182 8.11 -13.57 -0.15
CA HIS A 182 9.41 -13.75 -0.81
C HIS A 182 9.91 -15.20 -0.89
N LYS A 183 9.23 -16.16 -0.24
CA LYS A 183 9.50 -17.60 -0.42
C LYS A 183 8.77 -18.19 -1.63
N LEU A 184 7.79 -17.47 -2.17
CA LEU A 184 7.10 -17.87 -3.40
C LEU A 184 8.05 -17.73 -4.61
N PRO A 185 7.81 -18.47 -5.71
CA PRO A 185 8.47 -18.23 -6.98
C PRO A 185 8.37 -16.75 -7.39
N LEU A 186 9.41 -16.26 -8.06
CA LEU A 186 9.58 -14.83 -8.35
C LEU A 186 8.41 -14.25 -9.17
N GLU A 187 7.94 -15.02 -10.14
CA GLU A 187 6.80 -14.72 -11.01
C GLU A 187 5.45 -14.66 -10.28
N GLU A 188 5.33 -15.24 -9.08
CA GLU A 188 4.08 -15.25 -8.32
C GLU A 188 3.89 -14.02 -7.45
N TRP A 189 4.97 -13.30 -7.12
CA TRP A 189 4.89 -12.15 -6.22
C TRP A 189 5.33 -10.83 -6.84
N GLN A 190 6.19 -10.87 -7.86
CA GLN A 190 6.59 -9.64 -8.54
C GLN A 190 5.47 -9.08 -9.41
N LEU A 191 5.56 -7.77 -9.63
CA LEU A 191 4.75 -7.10 -10.64
C LEU A 191 4.97 -7.71 -12.03
N THR A 192 3.89 -7.78 -12.80
CA THR A 192 3.96 -8.12 -14.23
C THR A 192 4.73 -7.05 -15.01
N ALA A 193 5.19 -7.39 -16.22
CA ALA A 193 5.89 -6.43 -17.08
C ALA A 193 5.04 -5.18 -17.38
N GLY A 194 3.73 -5.35 -17.60
CA GLY A 194 2.81 -4.24 -17.84
C GLY A 194 2.63 -3.34 -16.62
N GLU A 195 2.57 -3.91 -15.41
CA GLU A 195 2.52 -3.13 -14.18
C GLU A 195 3.82 -2.37 -13.91
N LYS A 196 4.98 -3.01 -14.16
CA LYS A 196 6.28 -2.34 -14.07
C LYS A 196 6.36 -1.15 -15.04
N GLU A 197 5.90 -1.31 -16.27
CA GLU A 197 5.86 -0.22 -17.27
C GLU A 197 4.93 0.93 -16.84
N ALA A 198 3.74 0.61 -16.31
CA ALA A 198 2.79 1.60 -15.83
C ALA A 198 3.35 2.41 -14.64
N LEU A 199 3.98 1.74 -13.67
CA LEU A 199 4.61 2.41 -12.52
C LEU A 199 5.81 3.24 -12.92
N LEU A 200 6.63 2.74 -13.86
CA LEU A 200 7.78 3.47 -14.36
C LEU A 200 7.37 4.82 -14.98
N LEU A 201 6.28 4.83 -15.77
CA LEU A 201 5.71 6.06 -16.29
C LEU A 201 5.19 6.97 -15.16
N ASP A 202 4.44 6.44 -14.21
CA ASP A 202 3.91 7.21 -13.07
C ASP A 202 5.04 7.89 -12.26
N TRP A 203 6.11 7.15 -11.95
CA TRP A 203 7.26 7.68 -11.21
C TRP A 203 8.03 8.72 -12.02
N ALA A 204 8.13 8.56 -13.34
CA ALA A 204 8.70 9.55 -14.24
C ALA A 204 7.88 10.84 -14.25
N LEU A 205 6.56 10.74 -14.40
CA LEU A 205 5.63 11.89 -14.37
C LEU A 205 5.76 12.69 -13.07
N LYS A 206 5.89 12.01 -11.93
CA LYS A 206 6.07 12.62 -10.60
C LYS A 206 7.47 13.21 -10.36
N SER A 207 8.47 12.75 -11.11
CA SER A 207 9.87 13.19 -10.95
C SER A 207 10.26 14.35 -11.86
N VAL A 208 9.65 14.45 -13.04
CA VAL A 208 9.92 15.50 -14.01
C VAL A 208 9.04 16.73 -13.71
N LYS A 209 9.67 17.89 -13.49
CA LYS A 209 8.94 19.15 -13.33
C LYS A 209 8.19 19.50 -14.61
N LYS A 210 6.91 19.86 -14.48
CA LYS A 210 6.04 20.23 -15.62
C LYS A 210 5.95 19.11 -16.68
N SER A 211 6.00 17.85 -16.27
CA SER A 211 5.82 16.67 -17.13
C SER A 211 4.59 16.79 -18.03
N ASP A 212 3.44 17.23 -17.50
CA ASP A 212 2.22 17.46 -18.27
C ASP A 212 2.40 18.46 -19.41
N ALA A 213 3.15 19.54 -19.19
CA ALA A 213 3.39 20.56 -20.22
C ALA A 213 4.32 20.03 -21.32
N ILE A 214 5.32 19.22 -20.95
CA ILE A 214 6.22 18.57 -21.90
C ILE A 214 5.44 17.62 -22.80
N LEU A 215 4.62 16.72 -22.21
CA LEU A 215 3.82 15.76 -22.96
C LEU A 215 2.80 16.45 -23.86
N LYS A 216 2.13 17.50 -23.37
CA LYS A 216 1.20 18.31 -24.18
C LYS A 216 1.89 18.97 -25.37
N HIS A 217 3.11 19.48 -25.21
CA HIS A 217 3.86 20.10 -26.31
C HIS A 217 4.25 19.07 -27.39
N LEU A 218 4.41 17.81 -27.01
CA LEU A 218 4.76 16.70 -27.90
C LEU A 218 3.53 15.94 -28.43
N GLU A 219 2.30 16.39 -28.10
CA GLU A 219 1.03 15.75 -28.49
C GLU A 219 0.88 14.29 -28.01
N LEU A 220 1.43 13.98 -26.82
CA LEU A 220 1.40 12.64 -26.21
C LEU A 220 0.43 12.54 -25.01
#